data_AF-A0A4Y9XZX2-F1
#
_entry.id   AF-A0A4Y9XZX2-F1
#
_cell.length_a   1.000
_cell.length_b   1.000
_cell.length_c   1.000
_cell.angle_alpha   90.00
_cell.angle_beta   90.00
_cell.angle_gamma   90.00
#
_symmetry.space_group_name_H-M   'P 1'
#
loop_
_entity.id
_entity.type
_entity.pdbx_description
1 polymer ?
#
loop_
_entity_poly.entity_id
_entity_poly.type
_entity_poly.pdbx_seq_one_letter_code
_entity_poly.pdbx_strand_id
1 'polypeptide(L)'
;MSFVVESIAHELDVFLGVTWRDWSTTLIPGSLFVLSALRELPFTEAIRNYLLLVLWLSLFLYFFNLSNQITGVEEDKINKPDRPIPSGNITMAGAQLRWFIAFSAFVGSAAFEPTLLPAIICWVATTASMVLTPGGGNWFWKNTVSMTTGTWALFQASWRIVAPMTLKMETYIYAVAVWTGLNMQIQDLRDIKGDRAIGRSTLPVVVGDRASRIIMAFVFMPMAVYVLHISGILQLAPVTLGILHIALVYRVLHMGGPRYDHKTYMFFTYIFCAVIALAGNEDIALDPVWRLIDRVVGQGDTKVCA
;
A
#
# COMPACT_ATOMS: atom_id res chain seq x y z
N MET A 1 11.02 8.19 -36.81
CA MET A 1 9.87 8.19 -35.88
C MET A 1 9.68 6.83 -35.19
N SER A 2 10.03 5.70 -35.82
CA SER A 2 9.95 4.35 -35.23
C SER A 2 10.81 4.14 -33.97
N PHE A 3 12.10 4.52 -34.02
CA PHE A 3 13.04 4.27 -32.91
C PHE A 3 12.64 4.94 -31.58
N VAL A 4 12.18 6.20 -31.63
CA VAL A 4 11.78 6.93 -30.41
C VAL A 4 10.53 6.30 -29.80
N VAL A 5 9.55 5.93 -30.63
CA VAL A 5 8.32 5.27 -30.16
C VAL A 5 8.64 3.89 -29.57
N GLU A 6 9.50 3.11 -30.23
CA GLU A 6 9.97 1.81 -29.73
C GLU A 6 10.71 1.95 -28.39
N SER A 7 11.57 2.97 -28.24
CA SER A 7 12.28 3.23 -26.99
C SER A 7 11.31 3.62 -25.86
N ILE A 8 10.33 4.49 -26.13
CA ILE A 8 9.31 4.87 -25.15
C ILE A 8 8.46 3.65 -24.76
N ALA A 9 8.03 2.86 -25.73
CA ALA A 9 7.26 1.64 -25.48
C ALA A 9 8.06 0.66 -24.61
N HIS A 10 9.35 0.47 -24.90
CA HIS A 10 10.22 -0.37 -24.09
C HIS A 10 10.34 0.12 -22.65
N GLU A 11 10.54 1.42 -22.41
CA GLU A 11 10.61 1.95 -21.04
C GLU A 11 9.28 1.83 -20.29
N LEU A 12 8.15 1.98 -20.99
CA LEU A 12 6.84 1.71 -20.42
C LEU A 12 6.69 0.24 -20.04
N ASP A 13 7.07 -0.69 -20.92
CA ASP A 13 7.02 -2.13 -20.65
C ASP A 13 7.90 -2.51 -19.44
N VAL A 14 9.09 -1.90 -19.32
CA VAL A 14 9.98 -2.10 -18.18
C VAL A 14 9.33 -1.54 -16.90
N PHE A 15 8.80 -0.31 -16.93
CA PHE A 15 8.12 0.28 -15.78
C PHE A 15 6.94 -0.59 -15.32
N LEU A 16 6.11 -1.04 -16.27
CA LEU A 16 4.99 -1.95 -16.01
C LEU A 16 5.51 -3.24 -15.39
N GLY A 17 6.48 -3.91 -16.03
CA GLY A 17 7.08 -5.16 -15.56
C GLY A 17 7.67 -5.09 -14.16
N VAL A 18 8.26 -3.94 -13.80
CA VAL A 18 8.83 -3.70 -12.47
C VAL A 18 7.75 -3.43 -11.42
N THR A 19 6.63 -2.79 -11.77
CA THR A 19 5.72 -2.18 -10.78
C THR A 19 4.34 -2.83 -10.65
N TRP A 20 3.82 -3.50 -11.68
CA TRP A 20 2.41 -3.90 -11.78
C TRP A 20 1.89 -4.71 -10.58
N ARG A 21 2.75 -5.53 -9.96
CA ARG A 21 2.42 -6.39 -8.82
C ARG A 21 1.99 -5.61 -7.58
N ASP A 22 2.46 -4.38 -7.46
CA ASP A 22 2.35 -3.56 -6.25
C ASP A 22 1.45 -2.34 -6.48
N TRP A 23 0.74 -2.29 -7.62
CA TRP A 23 -0.25 -1.24 -7.88
C TRP A 23 -1.40 -1.27 -6.89
N SER A 24 -1.82 -2.47 -6.46
CA SER A 24 -2.86 -2.65 -5.43
C SER A 24 -2.43 -2.25 -4.02
N THR A 25 -1.13 -1.99 -3.80
CA THR A 25 -0.59 -1.53 -2.51
C THR A 25 -0.10 -0.09 -2.54
N THR A 26 -0.05 0.54 -3.72
CA THR A 26 0.51 1.88 -3.88
C THR A 26 -0.37 2.79 -4.73
N LEU A 27 -0.38 2.61 -6.06
CA LEU A 27 -1.06 3.54 -6.98
C LEU A 27 -2.57 3.58 -6.73
N ILE A 28 -3.22 2.41 -6.69
CA ILE A 28 -4.67 2.32 -6.51
C ILE A 28 -5.10 2.89 -5.15
N PRO A 29 -4.57 2.43 -4.00
CA PRO A 29 -4.98 2.98 -2.72
C PRO A 29 -4.57 4.45 -2.56
N GLY A 30 -3.40 4.88 -3.05
CA GLY A 30 -3.01 6.29 -3.03
C GLY A 30 -4.00 7.20 -3.77
N SER A 31 -4.47 6.77 -4.95
CA SER A 31 -5.52 7.48 -5.70
C SER A 31 -6.87 7.45 -4.98
N LEU A 32 -7.27 6.29 -4.43
CA LEU A 32 -8.53 6.15 -3.69
C LEU A 32 -8.56 7.04 -2.44
N PHE A 33 -7.42 7.21 -1.77
CA PHE A 33 -7.32 7.93 -0.52
C PHE A 33 -7.69 9.41 -0.65
N VAL A 34 -7.40 10.04 -1.79
CA VAL A 34 -7.54 11.50 -1.96
C VAL A 34 -8.80 11.94 -2.68
N LEU A 35 -9.71 11.01 -3.03
CA LEU A 35 -10.83 11.31 -3.94
C LEU A 35 -11.77 12.40 -3.40
N SER A 36 -12.06 12.42 -2.10
CA SER A 36 -12.89 13.44 -1.45
C SER A 36 -12.22 14.81 -1.53
N ALA A 37 -10.94 14.87 -1.14
CA ALA A 37 -10.15 16.10 -1.18
C ALA A 37 -10.05 16.68 -2.60
N LEU A 38 -9.93 15.84 -3.63
CA LEU A 38 -9.94 16.30 -5.02
C LEU A 38 -11.26 16.94 -5.46
N ARG A 39 -12.40 16.51 -4.90
CA ARG A 39 -13.73 17.06 -5.26
C ARG A 39 -13.96 18.46 -4.73
N GLU A 40 -13.30 18.80 -3.63
CA GLU A 40 -13.38 20.13 -3.02
C GLU A 40 -12.53 21.17 -3.79
N LEU A 41 -11.68 20.73 -4.72
CA LEU A 41 -10.81 21.60 -5.49
C LEU A 41 -11.47 22.05 -6.81
N PRO A 42 -11.13 23.25 -7.32
CA PRO A 42 -11.46 23.63 -8.69
C PRO A 42 -10.95 22.60 -9.69
N PHE A 43 -11.70 22.33 -10.76
CA PHE A 43 -11.42 21.26 -11.73
C PHE A 43 -9.97 21.23 -12.24
N THR A 44 -9.42 22.39 -12.62
CA THR A 44 -8.04 22.49 -13.12
C THR A 44 -7.01 22.13 -12.06
N GLU A 45 -7.25 22.54 -10.81
CA GLU A 45 -6.37 22.25 -9.67
C GLU A 45 -6.46 20.78 -9.27
N ALA A 46 -7.67 20.20 -9.27
CA ALA A 46 -7.86 18.78 -9.05
C ALA A 46 -7.08 17.93 -10.08
N ILE A 47 -7.14 18.28 -11.37
CA ILE A 47 -6.37 17.58 -12.41
C ILE A 47 -4.87 17.72 -12.15
N ARG A 48 -4.38 18.95 -11.93
CA ARG A 48 -2.95 19.20 -11.69
C ARG A 48 -2.44 18.39 -10.48
N ASN A 49 -3.13 18.47 -9.35
CA ASN A 49 -2.73 17.80 -8.11
C ASN A 49 -2.82 16.28 -8.26
N TYR A 50 -3.81 15.76 -8.98
CA TYR A 50 -3.89 14.33 -9.27
C TYR A 50 -2.76 13.83 -10.18
N LEU A 51 -2.37 14.59 -11.21
CA LEU A 51 -1.22 14.25 -12.04
C LEU A 51 0.09 14.25 -11.25
N LEU A 52 0.28 15.24 -10.36
CA LEU A 52 1.41 15.28 -9.44
C LEU A 52 1.41 14.09 -8.48
N LEU A 53 0.25 13.71 -7.96
CA LEU A 53 0.09 12.53 -7.10
C LEU A 53 0.49 11.25 -7.85
N VAL A 54 -0.06 11.01 -9.04
CA VAL A 54 0.25 9.81 -9.83
C VAL A 54 1.73 9.75 -10.18
N LEU A 55 2.36 10.88 -10.53
CA LEU A 55 3.79 10.96 -10.76
C LEU A 55 4.59 10.62 -9.49
N TRP A 56 4.23 11.22 -8.36
CA TRP A 56 4.92 10.98 -7.09
C TRP A 56 4.78 9.53 -6.63
N LEU A 57 3.58 8.94 -6.70
CA LEU A 57 3.33 7.54 -6.39
C LEU A 57 4.09 6.59 -7.32
N SER A 58 4.21 6.94 -8.61
CA SER A 58 4.98 6.16 -9.58
C SER A 58 6.47 6.18 -9.23
N LEU A 59 7.02 7.33 -8.85
CA LEU A 59 8.41 7.44 -8.38
C LEU A 59 8.64 6.69 -7.06
N PHE A 60 7.74 6.86 -6.08
CA PHE A 60 7.76 6.14 -4.80
C PHE A 60 7.85 4.64 -5.01
N LEU A 61 6.98 4.11 -5.87
CA LEU A 61 6.88 2.69 -6.16
C LEU A 61 8.08 2.18 -6.97
N TYR A 62 8.45 2.90 -8.04
CA TYR A 62 9.48 2.45 -8.95
C TYR A 62 10.87 2.42 -8.29
N PHE A 63 11.18 3.45 -7.50
CA PHE A 63 12.40 3.48 -6.68
C PHE A 63 12.50 2.26 -5.76
N PHE A 64 11.44 1.97 -5.00
CA PHE A 64 11.44 0.83 -4.08
C PHE A 64 11.53 -0.51 -4.81
N ASN A 65 10.73 -0.70 -5.86
CA ASN A 65 10.70 -1.95 -6.60
C ASN A 65 12.04 -2.24 -7.28
N LEU A 66 12.70 -1.23 -7.86
CA LEU A 66 14.06 -1.38 -8.38
C LEU A 66 15.05 -1.69 -7.25
N SER A 67 14.98 -1.00 -6.11
CA SER A 67 15.86 -1.30 -4.95
C SER A 67 15.74 -2.76 -4.52
N ASN A 68 14.50 -3.25 -4.39
CA ASN A 68 14.21 -4.61 -3.95
C ASN A 68 14.61 -5.66 -5.00
N GLN A 69 14.36 -5.41 -6.29
CA GLN A 69 14.69 -6.36 -7.36
C GLN A 69 16.20 -6.43 -7.65
N ILE A 70 16.92 -5.30 -7.57
CA ILE A 70 18.38 -5.26 -7.74
C ILE A 70 19.07 -6.08 -6.64
N THR A 71 18.58 -6.01 -5.41
CA THR A 71 19.18 -6.70 -4.25
C THR A 71 18.60 -8.10 -4.00
N GLY A 72 17.43 -8.42 -4.59
CA GLY A 72 16.67 -9.66 -4.37
C GLY A 72 16.72 -10.66 -5.52
N VAL A 73 17.69 -10.59 -6.44
CA VAL A 73 17.71 -11.39 -7.68
C VAL A 73 17.60 -12.90 -7.42
N GLU A 74 18.38 -13.45 -6.48
CA GLU A 74 18.40 -14.89 -6.21
C GLU A 74 17.09 -15.41 -5.62
N GLU A 75 16.42 -14.59 -4.79
CA GLU A 75 15.08 -14.90 -4.29
C GLU A 75 14.05 -14.87 -5.42
N ASP A 76 14.10 -13.82 -6.25
CA ASP A 76 13.14 -13.61 -7.31
C ASP A 76 13.24 -14.68 -8.41
N LYS A 77 14.44 -15.22 -8.69
CA LYS A 77 14.58 -16.38 -9.58
C LYS A 77 13.73 -17.57 -9.14
N ILE A 78 13.46 -17.72 -7.84
CA ILE A 78 12.66 -18.81 -7.29
C ILE A 78 11.18 -18.41 -7.20
N ASN A 79 10.90 -17.25 -6.59
CA ASN A 79 9.52 -16.85 -6.26
C ASN A 79 8.80 -16.13 -7.40
N LYS A 80 9.54 -15.37 -8.23
CA LYS A 80 9.00 -14.41 -9.21
C LYS A 80 9.87 -14.38 -10.49
N PRO A 81 10.08 -15.53 -11.17
CA PRO A 81 11.04 -15.67 -12.27
C PRO A 81 10.72 -14.81 -13.50
N ASP A 82 9.48 -14.35 -13.62
CA ASP A 82 9.02 -13.44 -14.67
C ASP A 82 9.34 -11.95 -14.40
N ARG A 83 9.94 -11.61 -13.25
CA ARG A 83 10.39 -10.23 -13.00
C ARG A 83 11.47 -9.83 -14.00
N PRO A 84 11.56 -8.53 -14.39
CA PRO A 84 12.43 -8.09 -15.47
C PRO A 84 13.92 -8.46 -15.35
N ILE A 85 14.47 -8.48 -14.13
CA ILE A 85 15.89 -8.85 -13.91
C ILE A 85 16.06 -10.38 -13.99
N PRO A 86 15.35 -11.22 -13.20
CA PRO A 86 15.46 -12.68 -13.32
C PRO A 86 15.17 -13.24 -14.71
N SER A 87 14.22 -12.65 -15.44
CA SER A 87 13.83 -13.11 -16.79
C SER A 87 14.83 -12.69 -17.88
N GLY A 88 15.80 -11.83 -17.56
CA GLY A 88 16.74 -11.27 -18.53
C GLY A 88 16.16 -10.18 -19.43
N ASN A 89 14.96 -9.66 -19.15
CA ASN A 89 14.36 -8.59 -19.93
C ASN A 89 15.14 -7.27 -19.81
N ILE A 90 15.79 -7.05 -18.66
CA ILE A 90 16.70 -5.92 -18.45
C ILE A 90 18.02 -6.41 -17.82
N THR A 91 19.11 -5.72 -18.14
CA THR A 91 20.41 -5.95 -17.51
C THR A 91 20.48 -5.33 -16.12
N MET A 92 21.38 -5.83 -15.26
CA MET A 92 21.64 -5.25 -13.94
C MET A 92 22.05 -3.77 -14.03
N ALA A 93 22.96 -3.43 -14.95
CA ALA A 93 23.38 -2.04 -15.17
C ALA A 93 22.20 -1.16 -15.63
N GLY A 94 21.32 -1.69 -16.49
CA GLY A 94 20.11 -0.99 -16.93
C GLY A 94 19.12 -0.75 -15.79
N ALA A 95 18.98 -1.71 -14.86
CA ALA A 95 18.17 -1.55 -13.66
C ALA A 95 18.75 -0.49 -12.71
N GLN A 96 20.08 -0.49 -12.51
CA GLN A 96 20.77 0.49 -11.66
C GLN A 96 20.68 1.93 -12.20
N LEU A 97 20.77 2.12 -13.52
CA LEU A 97 20.58 3.43 -14.14
C LEU A 97 19.15 3.95 -13.91
N ARG A 98 18.14 3.10 -14.15
CA ARG A 98 16.74 3.45 -13.88
C ARG A 98 16.51 3.76 -12.41
N TRP A 99 17.15 3.00 -11.52
CA TRP A 99 17.08 3.22 -10.09
C TRP A 99 17.64 4.59 -9.73
N PHE A 100 18.81 4.95 -10.27
CA PHE A 100 19.45 6.25 -10.01
C PHE A 100 18.57 7.41 -10.48
N ILE A 101 17.98 7.29 -11.67
CA ILE A 101 17.06 8.30 -12.22
C ILE A 101 15.81 8.41 -11.34
N ALA A 102 15.16 7.29 -11.01
CA ALA A 102 13.95 7.26 -10.19
C ALA A 102 14.19 7.80 -8.77
N PHE A 103 15.30 7.41 -8.15
CA PHE A 103 15.72 7.90 -6.84
C PHE A 103 15.99 9.42 -6.86
N SER A 104 16.74 9.89 -7.85
CA SER A 104 17.07 11.30 -8.00
C SER A 104 15.81 12.15 -8.23
N ALA A 105 14.88 11.68 -9.06
CA ALA A 105 13.59 12.34 -9.28
C ALA A 105 12.70 12.31 -8.02
N PHE A 106 12.65 11.18 -7.30
CA PHE A 106 11.89 11.05 -6.06
C PHE A 106 12.39 12.02 -4.99
N VAL A 107 13.69 12.04 -4.71
CA VAL A 107 14.30 12.97 -3.75
C VAL A 107 14.19 14.42 -4.24
N GLY A 108 14.44 14.65 -5.53
CA GLY A 108 14.34 15.97 -6.16
C GLY A 108 12.94 16.58 -6.11
N SER A 109 11.89 15.77 -5.98
CA SER A 109 10.52 16.27 -5.81
C SER A 109 10.36 17.18 -4.57
N ALA A 110 11.19 17.00 -3.53
CA ALA A 110 11.21 17.86 -2.35
C ALA A 110 11.65 19.30 -2.63
N ALA A 111 12.38 19.54 -3.73
CA ALA A 111 12.77 20.89 -4.13
C ALA A 111 11.57 21.72 -4.63
N PHE A 112 10.54 21.04 -5.14
CA PHE A 112 9.32 21.67 -5.64
C PHE A 112 8.21 21.71 -4.57
N GLU A 113 8.12 20.67 -3.74
CA GLU A 113 7.16 20.61 -2.63
C GLU A 113 7.87 20.17 -1.33
N PRO A 114 8.47 21.12 -0.58
CA PRO A 114 9.25 20.82 0.62
C PRO A 114 8.45 20.13 1.73
N THR A 115 7.11 20.25 1.73
CA THR A 115 6.26 19.59 2.73
C THR A 115 6.29 18.07 2.64
N LEU A 116 6.73 17.49 1.52
CA LEU A 116 6.89 16.04 1.33
C LEU A 116 8.18 15.49 1.92
N LEU A 117 9.12 16.36 2.32
CA LEU A 117 10.45 15.96 2.80
C LEU A 117 10.41 14.90 3.93
N PRO A 118 9.52 14.98 4.94
CA PRO A 118 9.44 13.95 5.98
C PRO A 118 9.07 12.57 5.43
N ALA A 119 8.12 12.50 4.49
CA ALA A 119 7.72 11.24 3.85
C ALA A 119 8.83 10.69 2.95
N ILE A 120 9.51 11.56 2.19
CA ILE A 120 10.64 11.18 1.34
C ILE A 120 11.78 10.59 2.18
N ILE A 121 12.20 11.29 3.25
CA ILE A 121 13.26 10.81 4.15
C ILE A 121 12.84 9.48 4.78
N CYS A 122 11.61 9.38 5.28
CA CYS A 122 11.09 8.16 5.87
C CYS A 122 11.12 7.00 4.88
N TRP A 123 10.71 7.20 3.63
CA TRP A 123 10.69 6.15 2.63
C TRP A 123 12.08 5.74 2.15
N VAL A 124 12.99 6.69 1.96
CA VAL A 124 14.39 6.42 1.61
C VAL A 124 15.08 5.65 2.75
N ALA A 125 14.93 6.10 4.00
CA ALA A 125 15.48 5.41 5.16
C ALA A 125 14.90 4.01 5.34
N THR A 126 13.58 3.86 5.15
CA THR A 126 12.88 2.57 5.21
C THR A 126 13.42 1.63 4.13
N THR A 127 13.50 2.08 2.88
CA THR A 127 14.02 1.30 1.75
C THR A 127 15.48 0.91 1.97
N ALA A 128 16.32 1.86 2.37
CA ALA A 128 17.72 1.60 2.71
C ALA A 128 17.85 0.57 3.84
N SER A 129 17.01 0.66 4.88
CA SER A 129 17.01 -0.33 5.97
C SER A 129 16.66 -1.73 5.47
N MET A 130 15.76 -1.86 4.50
CA MET A 130 15.38 -3.15 3.94
C MET A 130 16.47 -3.74 3.04
N VAL A 131 17.15 -2.91 2.24
CA VAL A 131 18.11 -3.44 1.23
C VAL A 131 19.57 -3.43 1.68
N LEU A 132 19.94 -2.63 2.68
CA LEU A 132 21.32 -2.50 3.16
C LEU A 132 21.56 -3.15 4.52
N THR A 133 20.53 -3.67 5.18
CA THR A 133 20.67 -4.31 6.50
C THR A 133 20.03 -5.69 6.52
N PRO A 134 20.41 -6.57 7.47
CA PRO A 134 19.73 -7.86 7.68
C PRO A 134 18.24 -7.73 7.99
N GLY A 135 17.77 -6.53 8.37
CA GLY A 135 16.38 -6.25 8.66
C GLY A 135 15.42 -6.57 7.51
N GLY A 136 15.85 -6.44 6.24
CA GLY A 136 15.00 -6.79 5.09
C GLY A 136 14.67 -8.28 4.98
N GLY A 137 15.45 -9.14 5.62
CA GLY A 137 15.19 -10.57 5.72
C GLY A 137 14.46 -10.99 6.99
N ASN A 138 14.21 -10.08 7.94
CA ASN A 138 13.62 -10.38 9.23
C ASN A 138 12.12 -10.04 9.25
N TRP A 139 11.29 -10.97 9.71
CA TRP A 139 9.83 -10.81 9.73
C TRP A 139 9.32 -9.58 10.49
N PHE A 140 9.96 -9.22 11.61
CA PHE A 140 9.51 -8.09 12.41
C PHE A 140 9.94 -6.78 11.75
N TRP A 141 11.22 -6.67 11.40
CA TRP A 141 11.74 -5.45 10.80
C TRP A 141 11.12 -5.18 9.42
N LYS A 142 11.21 -6.14 8.49
CA LYS A 142 10.65 -6.04 7.14
C LYS A 142 9.16 -5.75 7.17
N ASN A 143 8.35 -6.59 7.81
CA ASN A 143 6.90 -6.51 7.65
C ASN A 143 6.24 -5.60 8.69
N THR A 144 6.73 -5.53 9.93
CA THR A 144 6.09 -4.72 10.97
C THR A 144 6.62 -3.29 10.94
N VAL A 145 7.93 -3.10 10.98
CA VAL A 145 8.53 -1.76 11.03
C VAL A 145 8.48 -1.10 9.65
N SER A 146 9.13 -1.70 8.64
CA SER A 146 9.30 -1.06 7.34
C SER A 146 7.98 -0.87 6.58
N MET A 147 7.03 -1.79 6.69
CA MET A 147 5.73 -1.61 6.01
C MET A 147 4.86 -0.61 6.75
N THR A 148 4.97 -0.47 8.07
CA THR A 148 4.30 0.61 8.81
C THR A 148 4.85 1.97 8.37
N THR A 149 6.17 2.16 8.43
CA THR A 149 6.80 3.44 8.08
C THR A 149 6.62 3.79 6.60
N GLY A 150 6.70 2.79 5.71
CA GLY A 150 6.42 2.96 4.29
C GLY A 150 4.98 3.35 4.00
N THR A 151 4.01 2.70 4.66
CA THR A 151 2.58 3.04 4.53
C THR A 151 2.29 4.44 5.05
N TRP A 152 2.90 4.82 6.18
CA TRP A 152 2.81 6.18 6.69
C TRP A 152 3.34 7.19 5.66
N ALA A 153 4.55 6.98 5.14
CA ALA A 153 5.16 7.88 4.16
C ALA A 153 4.31 8.01 2.89
N LEU A 154 3.78 6.89 2.40
CA LEU A 154 2.89 6.83 1.23
C LEU A 154 1.69 7.78 1.40
N PHE A 155 0.92 7.61 2.48
CA PHE A 155 -0.33 8.37 2.64
C PHE A 155 -0.14 9.77 3.21
N GLN A 156 0.91 9.99 4.01
CA GLN A 156 1.30 11.32 4.46
C GLN A 156 1.52 12.25 3.27
N ALA A 157 2.31 11.81 2.29
CA ALA A 157 2.60 12.59 1.10
C ALA A 157 1.39 12.65 0.16
N SER A 158 0.71 11.52 -0.04
CA SER A 158 -0.47 11.47 -0.92
C SER A 158 -1.53 12.51 -0.54
N TRP A 159 -1.82 12.63 0.77
CA TRP A 159 -2.78 13.62 1.25
C TRP A 159 -2.25 15.05 1.09
N ARG A 160 -0.99 15.31 1.49
CA ARG A 160 -0.39 16.65 1.42
C ARG A 160 -0.32 17.23 0.01
N ILE A 161 -0.21 16.39 -1.02
CA ILE A 161 -0.23 16.82 -2.43
C ILE A 161 -1.59 17.42 -2.81
N VAL A 162 -2.67 17.02 -2.15
CA VAL A 162 -4.04 17.39 -2.53
C VAL A 162 -4.70 18.35 -1.53
N ALA A 163 -4.46 18.17 -0.24
CA ALA A 163 -5.13 18.91 0.82
C ALA A 163 -4.24 19.14 2.05
N PRO A 164 -4.52 20.20 2.85
CA PRO A 164 -3.87 20.38 4.13
C PRO A 164 -4.15 19.22 5.07
N MET A 165 -3.16 18.90 5.89
CA MET A 165 -3.25 17.79 6.85
C MET A 165 -4.06 18.20 8.08
N THR A 166 -5.03 17.37 8.47
CA THR A 166 -5.83 17.54 9.69
C THR A 166 -5.46 16.46 10.71
N LEU A 167 -5.71 16.71 12.01
CA LEU A 167 -5.44 15.73 13.07
C LEU A 167 -6.17 14.40 12.83
N LYS A 168 -7.41 14.46 12.30
CA LYS A 168 -8.20 13.28 11.99
C LYS A 168 -7.56 12.46 10.87
N MET A 169 -7.13 13.11 9.78
CA MET A 169 -6.45 12.41 8.69
C MET A 169 -5.08 11.87 9.10
N GLU A 170 -4.33 12.58 9.96
CA GLU A 170 -3.10 12.02 10.54
C GLU A 170 -3.40 10.76 11.36
N THR A 171 -4.44 10.78 12.19
CA THR A 171 -4.89 9.62 12.98
C THR A 171 -5.22 8.43 12.08
N TYR A 172 -5.96 8.67 10.99
CA TYR A 172 -6.27 7.62 10.00
C TYR A 172 -5.02 7.07 9.32
N ILE A 173 -4.08 7.93 8.92
CA ILE A 173 -2.81 7.51 8.29
C ILE A 173 -2.00 6.63 9.25
N TYR A 174 -1.87 7.04 10.52
CA TYR A 174 -1.19 6.22 11.53
C TYR A 174 -1.90 4.89 11.77
N ALA A 175 -3.22 4.89 11.88
CA ALA A 175 -4.00 3.67 12.10
C ALA A 175 -3.83 2.67 10.96
N VAL A 176 -3.95 3.14 9.72
CA VAL A 176 -3.71 2.32 8.52
C VAL A 176 -2.27 1.83 8.47
N ALA A 177 -1.29 2.69 8.75
CA ALA A 177 0.11 2.29 8.75
C ALA A 177 0.38 1.12 9.70
N VAL A 178 -0.10 1.22 10.94
CA VAL A 178 0.03 0.15 11.94
C VAL A 178 -0.78 -1.09 11.52
N TRP A 179 -2.00 -0.91 11.03
CA TRP A 179 -2.84 -2.00 10.52
C TRP A 179 -2.13 -2.79 9.40
N THR A 180 -1.47 -2.10 8.47
CA THR A 180 -0.71 -2.71 7.38
C THR A 180 0.49 -3.48 7.93
N GLY A 181 1.28 -2.90 8.83
CA GLY A 181 2.44 -3.57 9.42
C GLY A 181 2.09 -4.85 10.19
N LEU A 182 0.95 -4.86 10.88
CA LEU A 182 0.44 -6.05 11.57
C LEU A 182 0.05 -7.17 10.60
N ASN A 183 -0.52 -6.84 9.44
CA ASN A 183 -1.01 -7.84 8.49
C ASN A 183 0.01 -8.23 7.41
N MET A 184 1.09 -7.49 7.23
CA MET A 184 1.97 -7.71 6.07
C MET A 184 2.70 -9.07 6.11
N GLN A 185 2.71 -9.76 7.26
CA GLN A 185 3.21 -11.14 7.37
C GLN A 185 2.55 -12.11 6.36
N ILE A 186 1.33 -11.82 5.91
CA ILE A 186 0.58 -12.61 4.91
C ILE A 186 1.37 -12.73 3.59
N GLN A 187 2.14 -11.71 3.21
CA GLN A 187 2.86 -11.69 1.94
C GLN A 187 3.93 -12.79 1.85
N ASP A 188 4.49 -13.20 2.98
CA ASP A 188 5.59 -14.17 3.02
C ASP A 188 5.08 -15.61 2.85
N LEU A 189 3.78 -15.87 3.01
CA LEU A 189 3.20 -17.22 2.87
C LEU A 189 3.39 -17.79 1.45
N ARG A 190 3.35 -16.93 0.43
CA ARG A 190 3.61 -17.34 -0.97
C ARG A 190 5.10 -17.46 -1.31
N ASP A 191 5.98 -16.90 -0.48
CA ASP A 191 7.40 -16.69 -0.77
C ASP A 191 8.31 -17.60 0.09
N ILE A 192 7.74 -18.50 0.91
CA ILE A 192 8.44 -19.40 1.86
C ILE A 192 9.62 -20.14 1.21
N LYS A 193 9.46 -20.65 -0.02
CA LYS A 193 10.49 -21.44 -0.70
C LYS A 193 11.72 -20.60 -1.02
N GLY A 194 11.54 -19.43 -1.64
CA GLY A 194 12.63 -18.52 -1.95
C GLY A 194 13.27 -17.93 -0.69
N ASP A 195 12.45 -17.52 0.29
CA ASP A 195 12.93 -17.00 1.56
C ASP A 195 13.85 -18.00 2.28
N ARG A 196 13.45 -19.27 2.35
CA ARG A 196 14.26 -20.34 2.93
C ARG A 196 15.56 -20.56 2.16
N ALA A 197 15.51 -20.53 0.83
CA ALA A 197 16.68 -20.78 -0.02
C ALA A 197 17.78 -19.72 0.15
N ILE A 198 17.40 -18.47 0.43
CA ILE A 198 18.35 -17.36 0.66
C ILE A 198 18.58 -17.07 2.15
N GLY A 199 18.09 -17.92 3.06
CA GLY A 199 18.35 -17.81 4.50
C GLY A 199 17.62 -16.66 5.21
N ARG A 200 16.48 -16.20 4.70
CA ARG A 200 15.66 -15.19 5.39
C ARG A 200 14.99 -15.76 6.64
N SER A 201 14.73 -14.87 7.58
CA SER A 201 14.04 -15.14 8.84
C SER A 201 12.61 -14.56 8.80
N THR A 202 11.84 -14.88 7.75
CA THR A 202 10.42 -14.52 7.66
C THR A 202 9.59 -15.39 8.61
N LEU A 203 8.41 -14.91 9.03
CA LEU A 203 7.62 -15.56 10.09
C LEU A 203 7.34 -17.05 9.77
N PRO A 204 6.84 -17.43 8.57
CA PRO A 204 6.65 -18.83 8.24
C PRO A 204 7.95 -19.66 8.15
N VAL A 205 9.10 -19.04 7.93
CA VAL A 205 10.40 -19.76 7.95
C VAL A 205 10.86 -20.03 9.38
N VAL A 206 10.69 -19.07 10.29
CA VAL A 206 11.15 -19.16 11.68
C VAL A 206 10.27 -20.07 12.53
N VAL A 207 8.95 -19.89 12.49
CA VAL A 207 8.02 -20.65 13.36
C VAL A 207 7.29 -21.78 12.63
N GLY A 208 7.46 -21.89 11.30
CA GLY A 208 6.74 -22.83 10.45
C GLY A 208 5.41 -22.28 9.93
N ASP A 209 4.98 -22.80 8.78
CA ASP A 209 3.80 -22.33 8.03
C ASP A 209 2.49 -22.41 8.84
N ARG A 210 2.24 -23.52 9.55
CA ARG A 210 1.02 -23.66 10.35
C ARG A 210 0.98 -22.71 11.54
N ALA A 211 2.10 -22.56 12.27
CA ALA A 211 2.17 -21.70 13.44
C ALA A 211 2.08 -20.22 13.05
N SER A 212 2.72 -19.83 11.94
CA SER A 212 2.65 -18.45 11.45
C SER A 212 1.21 -18.04 11.12
N ARG A 213 0.42 -18.91 10.47
CA ARG A 213 -1.00 -18.67 10.17
C ARG A 213 -1.85 -18.50 11.42
N ILE A 214 -1.60 -19.30 12.46
CA ILE A 214 -2.28 -19.17 13.76
C ILE A 214 -1.94 -17.84 14.42
N ILE A 215 -0.66 -17.45 14.44
CA ILE A 215 -0.22 -16.16 14.99
C ILE A 215 -0.85 -14.99 14.21
N MET A 216 -0.86 -15.05 12.88
CA MET A 216 -1.52 -14.03 12.05
C MET A 216 -3.01 -13.93 12.37
N ALA A 217 -3.72 -15.05 12.39
CA ALA A 217 -5.17 -15.10 12.57
C ALA A 217 -5.64 -14.67 13.98
N PHE A 218 -4.90 -15.05 15.02
CA PHE A 218 -5.35 -14.90 16.41
C PHE A 218 -4.58 -13.85 17.23
N VAL A 219 -3.48 -13.32 16.70
CA VAL A 219 -2.71 -12.23 17.36
C VAL A 219 -2.74 -10.98 16.48
N PHE A 220 -2.15 -11.03 15.28
CA PHE A 220 -1.97 -9.82 14.48
C PHE A 220 -3.28 -9.27 13.91
N MET A 221 -4.14 -10.11 13.34
CA MET A 221 -5.41 -9.65 12.75
C MET A 221 -6.36 -9.04 13.79
N PRO A 222 -6.58 -9.64 14.98
CA PRO A 222 -7.36 -8.99 16.03
C PRO A 222 -6.79 -7.65 16.48
N MET A 223 -5.46 -7.56 16.66
CA MET A 223 -4.79 -6.29 16.97
C MET A 223 -5.01 -5.26 15.86
N ALA A 224 -4.92 -5.66 14.60
CA ALA A 224 -5.13 -4.77 13.47
C ALA A 224 -6.58 -4.26 13.42
N VAL A 225 -7.58 -5.14 13.59
CA VAL A 225 -8.99 -4.73 13.67
C VAL A 225 -9.23 -3.80 14.85
N TYR A 226 -8.58 -4.04 16.00
CA TYR A 226 -8.65 -3.14 17.14
C TYR A 226 -8.07 -1.75 16.82
N VAL A 227 -6.96 -1.67 16.07
CA VAL A 227 -6.41 -0.39 15.59
C VAL A 227 -7.43 0.36 14.71
N LEU A 228 -8.14 -0.33 13.82
CA LEU A 228 -9.21 0.30 13.02
C LEU A 228 -10.41 0.73 13.88
N HIS A 229 -10.70 0.00 14.96
CA HIS A 229 -11.79 0.32 15.89
C HIS A 229 -11.50 1.60 16.68
N ILE A 230 -10.31 1.71 17.27
CA ILE A 230 -9.95 2.88 18.09
C ILE A 230 -9.73 4.14 17.25
N SER A 231 -9.40 3.99 15.97
CA SER A 231 -9.24 5.13 15.07
C SER A 231 -10.57 5.67 14.54
N GLY A 232 -11.66 4.89 14.60
CA GLY A 232 -12.96 5.25 14.02
C GLY A 232 -13.19 4.71 12.60
N ILE A 233 -12.15 4.14 11.95
CA ILE A 233 -12.26 3.65 10.56
C ILE A 233 -13.21 2.44 10.48
N LEU A 234 -13.20 1.55 11.47
CA LEU A 234 -14.07 0.37 11.47
C LEU A 234 -15.55 0.78 11.45
N GLN A 235 -15.89 1.88 12.11
CA GLN A 235 -17.25 2.40 12.26
C GLN A 235 -17.80 2.97 10.95
N LEU A 236 -16.94 3.27 9.97
CA LEU A 236 -17.37 3.71 8.63
C LEU A 236 -18.08 2.58 7.85
N ALA A 237 -17.74 1.32 8.11
CA ALA A 237 -18.38 0.16 7.46
C ALA A 237 -18.23 -1.12 8.31
N PRO A 238 -18.83 -1.21 9.50
CA PRO A 238 -18.51 -2.24 10.49
C PRO A 238 -18.85 -3.65 10.02
N VAL A 239 -20.01 -3.83 9.38
CA VAL A 239 -20.44 -5.14 8.85
C VAL A 239 -19.52 -5.59 7.72
N THR A 240 -19.27 -4.71 6.74
CA THR A 240 -18.43 -5.02 5.57
C THR A 240 -17.00 -5.34 5.98
N LEU A 241 -16.37 -4.47 6.78
CA LEU A 241 -15.00 -4.68 7.24
C LEU A 241 -14.90 -5.91 8.15
N GLY A 242 -15.89 -6.15 9.02
CA GLY A 242 -15.95 -7.36 9.85
C GLY A 242 -15.99 -8.64 9.01
N ILE A 243 -16.89 -8.72 8.02
CA ILE A 243 -16.99 -9.87 7.10
C ILE A 243 -15.69 -10.08 6.32
N LEU A 244 -15.11 -9.01 5.79
CA LEU A 244 -13.86 -9.06 5.03
C LEU A 244 -12.69 -9.59 5.87
N HIS A 245 -12.55 -9.15 7.12
CA HIS A 245 -11.49 -9.63 8.00
C HIS A 245 -11.72 -11.08 8.45
N ILE A 246 -12.97 -11.49 8.71
CA ILE A 246 -13.31 -12.90 8.99
C ILE A 246 -12.98 -13.78 7.78
N ALA A 247 -13.33 -13.34 6.58
CA ALA A 247 -12.99 -14.03 5.35
C ALA A 247 -11.46 -14.12 5.16
N LEU A 248 -10.73 -13.05 5.48
CA LEU A 248 -9.26 -13.06 5.42
C LEU A 248 -8.65 -14.05 6.41
N VAL A 249 -9.15 -14.11 7.65
CA VAL A 249 -8.75 -15.12 8.65
C VAL A 249 -8.98 -16.52 8.13
N TYR A 250 -10.17 -16.82 7.59
CA TYR A 250 -10.48 -18.12 6.99
C TYR A 250 -9.48 -18.47 5.88
N ARG A 251 -9.22 -17.52 4.98
CA ARG A 251 -8.25 -17.72 3.89
C ARG A 251 -6.84 -17.94 4.40
N VAL A 252 -6.37 -17.22 5.42
CA VAL A 252 -5.03 -17.43 5.96
C VAL A 252 -4.89 -18.80 6.61
N LEU A 253 -5.92 -19.26 7.34
CA LEU A 253 -5.93 -20.59 7.95
C LEU A 253 -6.07 -21.73 6.93
N HIS A 254 -6.62 -21.45 5.75
CA HIS A 254 -6.75 -22.43 4.67
C HIS A 254 -5.41 -22.64 3.95
N MET A 255 -4.76 -23.78 4.22
CA MET A 255 -3.44 -24.14 3.68
C MET A 255 -3.52 -24.61 2.21
N GLY A 256 -3.80 -23.68 1.29
CA GLY A 256 -3.97 -23.98 -0.14
C GLY A 256 -2.69 -23.94 -1.00
N GLY A 257 -1.52 -23.78 -0.38
CA GLY A 257 -0.22 -23.69 -1.07
C GLY A 257 0.06 -22.33 -1.75
N PRO A 258 1.24 -22.17 -2.40
CA PRO A 258 1.76 -20.85 -2.78
C PRO A 258 0.86 -20.03 -3.71
N ARG A 259 0.18 -20.68 -4.66
CA ARG A 259 -0.75 -19.99 -5.57
C ARG A 259 -2.00 -19.49 -4.84
N TYR A 260 -2.49 -20.26 -3.86
CA TYR A 260 -3.61 -19.84 -3.03
C TYR A 260 -3.19 -18.70 -2.10
N ASP A 261 -2.02 -18.81 -1.49
CA ASP A 261 -1.45 -17.78 -0.61
C ASP A 261 -1.22 -16.47 -1.37
N HIS A 262 -0.80 -16.54 -2.64
CA HIS A 262 -0.74 -15.36 -3.51
C HIS A 262 -2.12 -14.70 -3.67
N LYS A 263 -3.17 -15.47 -3.92
CA LYS A 263 -4.55 -14.93 -4.00
C LYS A 263 -5.02 -14.39 -2.64
N THR A 264 -4.58 -14.97 -1.52
CA THR A 264 -4.89 -14.47 -0.18
C THR A 264 -4.18 -13.16 0.12
N TYR A 265 -2.93 -12.99 -0.31
CA TYR A 265 -2.26 -11.69 -0.30
C TYR A 265 -3.02 -10.66 -1.15
N MET A 266 -3.41 -10.99 -2.38
CA MET A 266 -4.19 -10.06 -3.21
C MET A 266 -5.54 -9.71 -2.58
N PHE A 267 -6.19 -10.68 -1.92
CA PHE A 267 -7.42 -10.42 -1.17
C PHE A 267 -7.18 -9.42 -0.02
N PHE A 268 -6.06 -9.55 0.70
CA PHE A 268 -5.64 -8.56 1.68
C PHE A 268 -5.39 -7.17 1.06
N THR A 269 -4.73 -7.07 -0.09
CA THR A 269 -4.51 -5.77 -0.75
C THR A 269 -5.81 -5.11 -1.20
N TYR A 270 -6.84 -5.89 -1.55
CA TYR A 270 -8.18 -5.35 -1.82
C TYR A 270 -8.88 -4.83 -0.56
N ILE A 271 -8.71 -5.51 0.58
CA ILE A 271 -9.20 -5.02 1.88
C ILE A 271 -8.46 -3.72 2.24
N PHE A 272 -7.15 -3.66 2.03
CA PHE A 272 -6.36 -2.44 2.20
C PHE A 272 -6.93 -1.29 1.36
N CYS A 273 -7.17 -1.49 0.06
CA CYS A 273 -7.83 -0.49 -0.78
C CYS A 273 -9.18 -0.03 -0.23
N ALA A 274 -10.01 -0.95 0.29
CA ALA A 274 -11.30 -0.62 0.86
C ALA A 274 -11.16 0.22 2.15
N VAL A 275 -10.26 -0.17 3.07
CA VAL A 275 -9.96 0.57 4.30
C VAL A 275 -9.49 1.99 3.98
N ILE A 276 -8.60 2.14 2.99
CA ILE A 276 -8.08 3.43 2.53
C ILE A 276 -9.17 4.28 1.89
N ALA A 277 -9.99 3.69 1.03
CA ALA A 277 -11.10 4.40 0.40
C ALA A 277 -12.09 4.90 1.46
N LEU A 278 -12.41 4.11 2.48
CA LEU A 278 -13.28 4.55 3.57
C LEU A 278 -12.65 5.69 4.36
N ALA A 279 -11.40 5.52 4.81
CA ALA A 279 -10.70 6.51 5.61
C ALA A 279 -10.52 7.86 4.87
N GLY A 280 -10.21 7.81 3.58
CA GLY A 280 -10.02 9.01 2.76
C GLY A 280 -11.31 9.70 2.34
N ASN A 281 -12.47 9.05 2.45
CA ASN A 281 -13.72 9.50 1.82
C ASN A 281 -14.93 9.40 2.75
N GLU A 282 -14.73 9.54 4.06
CA GLU A 282 -15.81 9.45 5.05
C GLU A 282 -16.97 10.42 4.75
N ASP A 283 -16.68 11.62 4.25
CA ASP A 283 -17.69 12.63 3.92
C ASP A 283 -18.58 12.19 2.75
N ILE A 284 -18.05 11.37 1.84
CA ILE A 284 -18.80 10.78 0.72
C ILE A 284 -19.64 9.59 1.20
N ALA A 285 -19.10 8.79 2.12
CA ALA A 285 -19.75 7.58 2.63
C ALA A 285 -21.04 7.89 3.43
N LEU A 286 -21.14 9.10 3.99
CA LEU A 286 -22.26 9.56 4.81
C LEU A 286 -23.36 10.29 4.01
N ASP A 287 -23.04 10.79 2.82
CA ASP A 287 -23.90 11.76 2.12
C ASP A 287 -25.25 11.22 1.61
N PRO A 288 -25.39 9.99 1.09
CA PRO A 288 -26.69 9.50 0.61
C PRO A 288 -27.63 9.04 1.74
N VAL A 289 -27.07 8.40 2.77
CA VAL A 289 -27.86 7.73 3.82
C VAL A 289 -28.34 8.73 4.85
N TRP A 290 -27.50 9.67 5.29
CA TRP A 290 -27.93 10.69 6.24
C TRP A 290 -28.83 11.73 5.61
N ARG A 291 -28.61 12.15 4.35
CA ARG A 291 -29.59 13.01 3.64
C ARG A 291 -30.95 12.33 3.46
N LEU A 292 -30.99 11.01 3.31
CA LEU A 292 -32.24 10.25 3.25
C LEU A 292 -32.91 10.18 4.64
N ILE A 293 -32.14 9.91 5.69
CA ILE A 293 -32.62 9.88 7.08
C ILE A 293 -33.10 11.27 7.51
N ASP A 294 -32.35 12.35 7.25
CA ASP A 294 -32.73 13.72 7.57
C ASP A 294 -33.98 14.17 6.80
N ARG A 295 -34.18 13.70 5.56
CA ARG A 295 -35.43 13.93 4.81
C ARG A 295 -36.61 13.17 5.41
N VAL A 296 -36.39 11.96 5.92
CA VAL A 296 -37.44 11.12 6.51
C VAL A 296 -37.79 11.59 7.93
N VAL A 297 -36.80 12.03 8.70
CA VAL A 297 -36.96 12.47 10.10
C VAL A 297 -37.37 13.96 10.16
N GLY A 298 -36.83 14.82 9.29
CA GLY A 298 -37.14 16.26 9.25
C GLY A 298 -38.52 16.62 8.69
N GLN A 299 -39.25 15.66 8.10
CA GLN A 299 -40.65 15.85 7.68
C GLN A 299 -41.68 15.55 8.78
N GLY A 300 -41.25 15.13 9.98
CA GLY A 300 -42.14 14.75 11.08
C GLY A 300 -42.70 15.89 11.94
N ASP A 301 -42.06 17.06 12.00
CA ASP A 301 -42.28 18.02 13.10
C ASP A 301 -42.85 19.40 12.71
N THR A 302 -43.52 19.54 11.56
CA THR A 302 -44.25 20.79 11.25
C THR A 302 -45.63 20.52 10.69
N LYS A 303 -46.57 20.05 11.53
CA LYS A 303 -48.02 20.21 11.28
C LYS A 303 -48.96 19.84 12.43
N VAL A 304 -48.76 20.35 13.66
CA VAL A 304 -49.89 20.50 14.61
C VAL A 304 -49.65 21.70 15.53
N CYS A 305 -50.35 22.80 15.26
CA CYS A 305 -50.96 23.72 16.23
C CYS A 305 -51.55 24.90 15.44
N ALA A 306 -52.82 24.74 15.08
CA ALA A 306 -53.76 25.84 14.88
C ALA A 306 -54.63 25.90 16.14
#